data_AF-H1G5C3-F1
#
_entry.id   AF-H1G5C3-F1
#
_cell.length_a   1.000
_cell.length_b   1.000
_cell.length_c   1.000
_cell.angle_alpha   90.00
_cell.angle_beta   90.00
_cell.angle_gamma   90.00
#
_symmetry.space_group_name_H-M   'P 1'
#
loop_
_entity.id
_entity.type
_entity.pdbx_description
1 polymer ?
#
loop_
_entity_poly.entity_id
_entity_poly.type
_entity_poly.pdbx_seq_one_letter_code
_entity_poly.pdbx_strand_id
1 'polypeptide(L)'
;MISQEEFAAHQEDFAAFVATIHRFATLLFIVSFIGYGAAAWIWFQSATWTALIVATLSYLFFRQFRRLSLNMARIQYTMQPRYHPMLLLVDRMLEDHKPAVVVGQLESLLKKPEQTPSSPES
;
A
#
# COMPACT_ATOMS: atom_id res chain seq x y z
N MET A 1 -6.22 1.83 -18.98
CA MET A 1 -4.96 2.61 -18.87
C MET A 1 -5.32 4.06 -18.63
N ILE A 2 -4.80 4.70 -17.59
CA ILE A 2 -5.01 6.14 -17.32
C ILE A 2 -4.13 6.95 -18.28
N SER A 3 -4.67 8.02 -18.86
CA SER A 3 -3.90 8.96 -19.67
C SER A 3 -2.90 9.71 -18.78
N GLN A 4 -1.67 9.90 -19.27
CA GLN A 4 -0.60 10.62 -18.55
C GLN A 4 -1.04 12.03 -18.11
N GLU A 5 -1.98 12.65 -18.83
CA GLU A 5 -2.57 13.96 -18.54
C GLU A 5 -3.52 13.93 -17.33
N GLU A 6 -4.34 12.89 -17.19
CA GLU A 6 -5.24 12.71 -16.03
C GLU A 6 -4.45 12.40 -14.75
N PHE A 7 -3.30 11.73 -14.90
CA PHE A 7 -2.38 11.46 -13.79
C PHE A 7 -1.65 12.73 -13.32
N ALA A 8 -1.19 13.55 -14.27
CA ALA A 8 -0.52 14.81 -13.97
C ALA A 8 -1.44 15.81 -13.24
N ALA A 9 -2.74 15.84 -13.59
CA ALA A 9 -3.73 16.71 -12.95
C ALA A 9 -3.97 16.40 -11.46
N HIS A 10 -3.72 15.16 -11.02
CA HIS A 10 -3.93 14.69 -9.65
C HIS A 10 -2.64 14.14 -9.00
N GLN A 11 -1.47 14.50 -9.51
CA GLN A 11 -0.20 13.92 -9.09
C GLN A 11 0.07 14.09 -7.59
N GLU A 12 -0.25 15.26 -7.03
CA GLU A 12 -0.10 15.54 -5.59
C GLU A 12 -1.03 14.66 -4.73
N ASP A 13 -2.27 14.47 -5.18
CA ASP A 13 -3.26 13.62 -4.50
C ASP A 13 -2.84 12.15 -4.53
N PHE A 14 -2.33 11.68 -5.68
CA PHE A 14 -1.78 10.32 -5.83
C PHE A 14 -0.53 10.12 -4.98
N ALA A 15 0.37 11.10 -4.89
CA ALA A 15 1.54 11.05 -4.03
C ALA A 15 1.14 10.94 -2.55
N ALA A 16 0.16 11.74 -2.11
CA ALA A 16 -0.38 11.67 -0.76
C ALA A 16 -1.03 10.30 -0.46
N PHE A 17 -1.76 9.75 -1.42
CA PHE A 17 -2.39 8.43 -1.31
C PHE A 17 -1.34 7.30 -1.16
N VAL A 18 -0.31 7.29 -2.01
CA VAL A 18 0.77 6.31 -1.94
C VAL A 18 1.60 6.46 -0.67
N ALA A 19 1.85 7.69 -0.21
CA ALA A 19 2.51 7.96 1.06
C ALA A 19 1.70 7.42 2.24
N THR A 20 0.36 7.56 2.19
CA THR A 20 -0.54 7.03 3.22
C THR A 20 -0.53 5.49 3.22
N ILE A 21 -0.55 4.86 2.05
CA ILE A 21 -0.39 3.40 1.92
C ILE A 21 0.91 2.93 2.56
N HIS A 22 2.02 3.61 2.28
CA HIS A 22 3.33 3.29 2.87
C HIS A 22 3.34 3.48 4.40
N ARG A 23 2.72 4.54 4.90
CA ARG A 23 2.62 4.79 6.35
C ARG A 23 1.87 3.65 7.05
N PHE A 24 0.75 3.20 6.49
CA PHE A 24 0.04 2.03 7.02
C PHE A 24 0.84 0.74 6.87
N ALA A 25 1.51 0.53 5.73
CA ALA A 25 2.37 -0.62 5.53
C ALA A 25 3.48 -0.69 6.59
N THR A 26 4.13 0.43 6.89
CA THR A 26 5.15 0.55 7.94
C THR A 26 4.55 0.30 9.33
N LEU A 27 3.38 0.86 9.64
CA LEU A 27 2.72 0.62 10.92
C LEU A 27 2.36 -0.86 11.11
N LEU A 28 1.81 -1.50 10.08
CA LEU A 28 1.50 -2.93 10.10
C LEU A 28 2.76 -3.77 10.20
N PHE A 29 3.85 -3.37 9.53
CA PHE A 29 5.15 -4.03 9.68
C PHE A 29 5.65 -4.00 11.12
N ILE A 30 5.59 -2.84 11.79
CA ILE A 30 5.97 -2.69 13.20
C ILE A 30 5.10 -3.58 14.09
N VAL A 31 3.78 -3.60 13.88
CA VAL A 31 2.85 -4.46 14.64
C VAL A 31 3.17 -5.94 14.44
N SER A 32 3.39 -6.39 13.19
CA SER A 32 3.79 -7.76 12.89
C SER A 32 5.12 -8.13 13.54
N PHE A 33 6.09 -7.21 13.54
CA PHE A 33 7.39 -7.43 14.18
C PHE A 33 7.25 -7.62 15.70
N ILE A 34 6.44 -6.78 16.34
CA ILE A 34 6.10 -6.94 17.76
C ILE A 34 5.40 -8.28 18.02
N GLY A 35 4.49 -8.69 17.13
CA GLY A 35 3.81 -9.99 17.21
C GLY A 35 4.77 -11.18 17.16
N TYR A 36 5.78 -11.15 16.29
CA TYR A 36 6.83 -12.16 16.27
C TYR A 36 7.71 -12.13 17.53
N GLY A 37 8.06 -10.95 18.03
CA GLY A 37 8.78 -10.79 19.30
C GLY A 37 8.00 -11.40 20.47
N ALA A 38 6.68 -11.17 20.51
CA ALA A 38 5.79 -11.76 21.51
C ALA A 38 5.73 -13.29 21.37
N ALA A 39 5.64 -13.83 20.15
CA ALA A 39 5.67 -15.28 19.93
C ALA A 39 6.98 -15.91 20.44
N ALA A 40 8.12 -15.28 20.16
CA ALA A 40 9.42 -15.73 20.66
C ALA A 40 9.49 -15.67 22.19
N TRP A 41 8.98 -14.60 22.81
CA TRP A 41 8.89 -14.50 24.27
C TRP A 41 8.01 -15.59 24.89
N ILE A 42 6.84 -15.86 24.31
CA ILE A 42 5.91 -16.91 24.76
C ILE A 42 6.54 -18.30 24.61
N TRP A 43 7.37 -18.51 23.58
CA TRP A 43 8.13 -19.75 23.40
C TRP A 43 9.05 -20.03 24.59
N PHE A 44 9.74 -19.01 25.11
CA PHE A 44 10.59 -19.14 26.31
C PHE A 44 9.80 -19.44 27.59
N GLN A 45 8.49 -19.18 27.62
CA GLN A 45 7.62 -19.56 28.73
C GLN A 45 7.08 -21.00 28.61
N SER A 46 7.66 -21.83 27.75
CA SER A 46 7.22 -23.22 27.48
C SER A 46 5.78 -23.35 26.97
N ALA A 47 5.17 -22.24 26.55
CA ALA A 47 3.83 -22.19 25.95
C ALA A 47 3.93 -22.34 24.42
N THR A 48 4.48 -23.48 23.97
CA THR A 48 4.81 -23.78 22.57
C THR A 48 3.61 -23.60 21.62
N TRP A 49 2.42 -24.07 22.02
CA TRP A 49 1.21 -23.95 21.22
C TRP A 49 0.76 -22.51 21.04
N THR A 50 0.80 -21.72 22.12
CA THR A 50 0.47 -20.29 22.08
C THR A 50 1.46 -19.54 21.18
N ALA A 51 2.75 -19.83 21.29
CA ALA A 51 3.78 -19.25 20.44
C ALA A 51 3.53 -19.55 18.94
N LEU A 52 3.17 -20.79 18.60
CA LEU A 52 2.84 -21.18 17.22
C LEU A 52 1.60 -20.46 16.70
N ILE A 53 0.56 -20.32 17.51
CA ILE A 53 -0.65 -19.57 17.14
C ILE A 53 -0.30 -18.11 16.88
N VAL A 54 0.43 -17.45 17.79
CA VAL A 54 0.81 -16.03 17.65
C VAL A 54 1.73 -15.82 16.45
N ALA A 55 2.69 -16.72 16.20
CA ALA A 55 3.54 -16.67 15.02
C ALA A 55 2.75 -16.85 13.72
N THR A 56 1.79 -17.78 13.71
CA THR A 56 0.94 -18.03 12.53
C THR A 56 0.02 -16.84 12.26
N LEU A 57 -0.60 -16.27 13.29
CA LEU A 57 -1.41 -15.07 13.17
C LEU A 57 -0.56 -13.88 12.69
N SER A 58 0.65 -13.70 13.22
CA SER A 58 1.57 -12.66 12.79
C SER A 58 1.98 -12.84 11.32
N TYR A 59 2.22 -14.08 10.88
CA TYR A 59 2.51 -14.42 9.49
C TYR A 59 1.32 -14.12 8.56
N LEU A 60 0.11 -14.55 8.94
CA LEU A 60 -1.09 -14.31 8.13
C LEU A 60 -1.42 -12.81 8.05
N PHE A 61 -1.25 -12.10 9.17
CA PHE A 61 -1.41 -10.65 9.23
C PHE A 61 -0.39 -9.95 8.33
N PHE A 62 0.88 -10.36 8.41
CA PHE A 62 1.93 -9.89 7.51
C PHE A 62 1.63 -10.25 6.05
N ARG A 63 1.05 -11.40 5.75
CA ARG A 63 0.70 -11.78 4.37
C ARG A 63 -0.45 -10.92 3.81
N GLN A 64 -1.43 -10.58 4.65
CA GLN A 64 -2.61 -9.82 4.25
C GLN A 64 -2.35 -8.30 4.21
N PHE A 65 -1.20 -7.82 4.71
CA PHE A 65 -0.91 -6.40 4.93
C PHE A 65 -1.08 -5.50 3.70
N ARG A 66 -0.71 -5.96 2.50
CA ARG A 66 -0.81 -5.17 1.26
C ARG A 66 -2.26 -4.90 0.88
N ARG A 67 -3.14 -5.90 1.03
CA ARG A 67 -4.57 -5.73 0.81
C ARG A 67 -5.20 -4.86 1.89
N LEU A 68 -4.78 -5.04 3.15
CA LEU A 68 -5.32 -4.29 4.28
C LEU A 68 -4.96 -2.81 4.21
N SER A 69 -3.71 -2.48 3.86
CA SER A 69 -3.22 -1.10 3.72
C SER A 69 -3.99 -0.36 2.64
N LEU A 70 -4.25 -1.01 1.50
CA LEU A 70 -5.01 -0.42 0.41
C LEU A 70 -6.48 -0.22 0.78
N ASN A 71 -7.11 -1.19 1.44
CA ASN A 71 -8.48 -1.04 1.92
C ASN A 71 -8.62 0.07 2.98
N MET A 72 -7.66 0.17 3.90
CA MET A 72 -7.60 1.24 4.91
C MET A 72 -7.41 2.61 4.27
N ALA A 73 -6.48 2.73 3.32
CA ALA A 73 -6.29 3.96 2.55
C ALA A 73 -7.57 4.32 1.78
N ARG A 74 -8.23 3.35 1.14
CA ARG A 74 -9.50 3.59 0.45
C ARG A 74 -10.56 4.13 1.39
N ILE A 75 -10.79 3.49 2.55
CA ILE A 75 -11.77 3.95 3.55
C ILE A 75 -11.44 5.37 4.05
N GLN A 76 -10.17 5.67 4.35
CA GLN A 76 -9.75 6.97 4.84
C GLN A 76 -9.98 8.09 3.81
N TYR A 77 -9.77 7.79 2.53
CA TYR A 77 -9.95 8.76 1.45
C TYR A 77 -11.40 8.84 0.96
N THR A 78 -12.20 7.78 1.06
CA THR A 78 -13.65 7.80 0.77
C THR A 78 -14.40 8.78 1.69
N MET A 79 -13.91 8.98 2.92
CA MET A 79 -14.45 9.96 3.86
C MET A 79 -14.18 11.42 3.44
N GLN A 80 -13.35 11.67 2.42
CA GLN A 80 -12.96 13.02 1.99
C GLN A 80 -13.39 13.29 0.54
N PRO A 81 -14.43 14.12 0.32
CA PRO A 81 -15.00 14.35 -1.01
C PRO A 81 -14.00 14.96 -2.02
N ARG A 82 -12.95 15.63 -1.54
CA ARG A 82 -11.85 16.16 -2.37
C ARG A 82 -11.12 15.10 -3.19
N TYR A 83 -11.03 13.86 -2.69
CA TYR A 83 -10.28 12.78 -3.34
C TYR A 83 -11.16 11.80 -4.13
N HIS A 84 -12.46 12.07 -4.20
CA HIS A 84 -13.42 11.25 -4.93
C HIS A 84 -13.09 11.05 -6.43
N PRO A 85 -12.63 12.06 -7.19
CA PRO A 85 -12.25 11.85 -8.60
C PRO A 85 -11.00 10.96 -8.76
N MET A 86 -10.01 11.11 -7.87
CA MET A 86 -8.83 10.25 -7.81
C MET A 86 -9.22 8.80 -7.44
N LEU A 87 -10.12 8.63 -6.48
CA LEU A 87 -10.61 7.32 -6.05
C LEU A 87 -11.37 6.59 -7.16
N LEU A 88 -12.15 7.29 -8.00
CA LEU A 88 -12.82 6.68 -9.14
C LEU A 88 -11.83 6.10 -10.17
N LEU A 89 -10.72 6.79 -10.40
CA LEU A 89 -9.63 6.31 -11.26
C LEU A 89 -8.94 5.08 -10.67
N VAL A 90 -8.68 5.07 -9.35
CA VAL A 90 -8.11 3.92 -8.63
C VAL A 90 -9.08 2.74 -8.63
N ASP A 91 -10.37 2.98 -8.44
CA ASP A 91 -11.41 1.95 -8.44
C ASP A 91 -11.54 1.30 -9.82
N ARG A 92 -11.52 2.08 -10.90
CA ARG A 92 -11.48 1.54 -12.27
C ARG A 92 -10.23 0.69 -12.53
N MET A 93 -9.07 1.09 -11.99
CA MET A 93 -7.85 0.26 -12.08
C MET A 93 -7.94 -1.03 -11.26
N LEU A 94 -8.63 -1.00 -10.12
CA LEU A 94 -8.86 -2.16 -9.25
C LEU A 94 -9.85 -3.16 -9.84
N GLU A 95 -10.78 -2.73 -10.69
CA GLU A 95 -11.68 -3.63 -11.43
C GLU A 95 -10.90 -4.51 -12.41
N ASP A 96 -9.93 -3.91 -13.12
CA ASP A 96 -9.14 -4.63 -14.12
C ASP A 96 -7.94 -5.39 -13.53
N HIS A 97 -7.39 -4.93 -12.40
CA HIS A 97 -6.11 -5.42 -11.88
C HIS A 97 -6.11 -5.68 -10.38
N LYS A 98 -5.28 -6.65 -9.95
CA LYS A 98 -5.07 -6.91 -8.52
C LYS A 98 -4.54 -5.65 -7.82
N PRO A 99 -4.93 -5.38 -6.57
CA PRO A 99 -4.52 -4.20 -5.81
C PRO A 99 -3.00 -3.95 -5.77
N ALA A 100 -2.22 -5.03 -5.67
CA ALA A 100 -0.77 -4.95 -5.65
C ALA A 100 -0.16 -4.44 -6.98
N VAL A 101 -0.80 -4.74 -8.10
CA VAL A 101 -0.37 -4.28 -9.43
C VAL A 101 -0.72 -2.81 -9.61
N VAL A 102 -1.89 -2.39 -9.15
CA VAL A 102 -2.35 -0.99 -9.21
C VAL A 102 -1.42 -0.08 -8.41
N VAL A 103 -1.09 -0.45 -7.16
CA VAL A 103 -0.14 0.32 -6.32
C VAL A 103 1.23 0.36 -6.95
N GLY A 104 1.74 -0.77 -7.46
CA GLY A 104 3.05 -0.81 -8.12
C GLY A 104 3.10 0.05 -9.40
N GLN A 105 2.01 0.11 -10.17
CA GLN A 105 1.90 0.99 -11.33
C GLN A 105 1.88 2.46 -10.91
N LEU A 106 1.09 2.82 -9.89
CA LEU A 106 1.06 4.17 -9.32
C LEU A 106 2.43 4.61 -8.80
N GLU A 107 3.14 3.76 -8.06
CA GLU A 107 4.51 4.02 -7.62
C GLU A 107 5.47 4.19 -8.80
N SER A 108 5.34 3.36 -9.84
CA SER A 108 6.19 3.48 -11.03
C SER A 108 5.96 4.78 -11.79
N LEU A 109 4.72 5.26 -11.85
CA LEU A 109 4.35 6.52 -12.49
C LEU A 109 4.82 7.73 -11.65
N LEU A 110 4.68 7.66 -10.33
CA LEU A 110 5.19 8.68 -9.39
C LEU A 110 6.72 8.75 -9.36
N LYS A 111 7.42 7.65 -9.65
CA LYS A 111 8.89 7.60 -9.76
C LYS A 111 9.41 8.05 -11.13
N LYS A 112 8.54 8.15 -12.13
CA LYS A 112 8.87 8.57 -13.50
C LYS A 112 8.60 10.07 -13.86
N PRO A 113 8.76 11.09 -12.97
CA PRO A 113 8.71 12.48 -13.42
C PRO A 113 10.02 12.99 -14.05
N GLU A 114 11.11 12.20 -14.09
CA GLU A 114 12.45 12.70 -14.45
C GLU A 114 13.11 12.02 -15.67
N GLN A 115 12.31 11.57 -16.64
CA GLN A 115 12.84 11.28 -17.98
C GLN A 115 12.05 12.06 -19.03
N THR A 116 12.22 13.39 -18.98
CA THR A 116 12.02 14.23 -20.16
C THR A 116 12.96 13.71 -21.25
N PRO A 117 12.47 13.35 -22.45
CA PRO A 117 13.31 12.94 -23.54
C PRO A 117 14.10 14.17 -24.01
N SER A 118 15.36 14.27 -23.62
CA SER A 118 16.29 15.17 -24.28
C SER A 118 16.62 14.59 -25.66
N SER A 119 15.69 14.76 -26.61
CA SER A 119 16.12 15.07 -27.97
C SER A 119 16.68 16.48 -27.94
N PRO A 120 17.90 16.65 -28.43
CA PRO A 120 18.04 17.55 -29.56
C PRO A 120 18.64 16.80 -30.75
N GLU A 121 17.98 16.99 -31.88
CA GLU A 121 18.59 16.92 -33.20
C GLU A 121 19.95 17.63 -33.20
N SER A 122 20.97 16.96 -33.73
CA SER A 122 22.11 17.51 -34.51
C SER A 122 22.90 16.35 -35.08
#